data_AF-A0A117MLE4-F1
#
_entry.id   AF-A0A117MLE4-F1
#
_cell.length_a   1.000
_cell.length_b   1.000
_cell.length_c   1.000
_cell.angle_alpha   90.00
_cell.angle_beta   90.00
_cell.angle_gamma   90.00
#
_symmetry.space_group_name_H-M   'P 1'
#
loop_
_entity.id
_entity.type
_entity.pdbx_description
1 polymer ?
#
loop_
_entity_poly.entity_id
_entity_poly.type
_entity_poly.pdbx_seq_one_letter_code
_entity_poly.pdbx_strand_id
1 'polypeptide(L)'
;MAMMHHRRILRSDVDLSHEQPLPWNVPEVHIWFHDGPALNCRVSRSPGDLLRVQADGLIVPEGTPVEIQWTQDDRGCYAAGTVIAAPPSGPPGLYLRVDESVSGIERRIGVRLPVQLPASVIAPSGRVLPGRTTDLSLGGASIVADSLACGGFLGDFLQPERDAPQARASVVLALPTGVATLACRVISVSGNTGQVRVRFVHHDGLVIEQIGALLSAEQRRIALRRDVPSRLDK
;
A
#
# COMPACT_ATOMS: atom_id res chain seq x y z
N MET A 1 -14.59 26.96 -26.35
CA MET A 1 -15.22 25.62 -26.17
C MET A 1 -14.14 24.57 -26.36
N ALA A 2 -13.63 23.99 -25.27
CA ALA A 2 -12.63 22.93 -25.33
C ALA A 2 -13.34 21.57 -25.40
N MET A 3 -13.17 20.84 -26.51
CA MET A 3 -13.61 19.46 -26.62
C MET A 3 -12.73 18.58 -25.73
N MET A 4 -13.28 18.07 -24.63
CA MET A 4 -12.68 16.96 -23.89
C MET A 4 -12.78 15.70 -24.75
N HIS A 5 -11.65 15.27 -25.31
CA HIS A 5 -11.53 13.91 -25.84
C HIS A 5 -11.51 12.93 -24.67
N HIS A 6 -12.66 12.32 -24.38
CA HIS A 6 -12.70 11.09 -23.60
C HIS A 6 -11.97 10.00 -24.39
N ARG A 7 -10.71 9.74 -24.02
CA ARG A 7 -9.98 8.55 -24.44
C ARG A 7 -10.78 7.34 -23.97
N ARG A 8 -11.45 6.66 -24.91
CA ARG A 8 -12.01 5.33 -24.71
C ARG A 8 -10.83 4.41 -24.37
N ILE A 9 -10.69 4.04 -23.10
CA ILE A 9 -9.81 2.95 -22.71
C ILE A 9 -10.44 1.67 -23.27
N LEU A 10 -9.79 1.05 -24.25
CA LEU A 10 -10.22 -0.23 -24.78
C LEU A 10 -10.02 -1.29 -23.69
N ARG A 11 -11.02 -2.14 -23.46
CA ARG A 11 -10.94 -3.24 -22.47
C ARG A 11 -9.74 -4.17 -22.68
N SER A 12 -9.16 -4.19 -23.89
CA SER A 12 -7.96 -4.95 -24.22
C SER A 12 -6.66 -4.42 -23.59
N ASP A 13 -6.66 -3.19 -23.09
CA ASP A 13 -5.47 -2.55 -22.48
C ASP A 13 -5.43 -2.73 -20.95
N VAL A 14 -6.46 -3.36 -20.37
CA VAL A 14 -6.47 -3.80 -18.98
C VAL A 14 -6.08 -5.27 -19.00
N ASP A 15 -4.83 -5.56 -18.68
CA ASP A 15 -4.33 -6.90 -18.44
C ASP A 15 -5.05 -7.47 -17.20
N LEU A 16 -6.26 -7.98 -17.41
CA LEU A 16 -7.04 -8.68 -16.41
C LEU A 16 -6.44 -10.08 -16.28
N SER A 17 -5.27 -10.20 -15.64
CA SER A 17 -4.83 -11.49 -15.15
C SER A 17 -5.95 -12.02 -14.25
N HIS A 18 -6.63 -13.08 -14.66
CA HIS A 18 -7.62 -13.78 -13.83
C HIS A 18 -6.84 -14.58 -12.78
N GLU A 19 -6.19 -13.86 -11.88
CA GLU A 19 -5.53 -14.46 -10.72
C GLU A 19 -6.60 -14.85 -9.71
N GLN A 20 -6.47 -16.04 -9.15
CA GLN A 20 -7.37 -16.43 -8.08
C GLN A 20 -7.14 -15.52 -6.86
N PRO A 21 -8.18 -14.99 -6.21
CA PRO A 21 -8.04 -14.26 -4.97
C PRO A 21 -7.65 -15.22 -3.84
N LEU A 22 -6.46 -15.01 -3.23
CA LEU A 22 -5.90 -15.90 -2.19
C LEU A 22 -5.64 -15.14 -0.88
N PRO A 23 -6.68 -14.67 -0.16
CA PRO A 23 -6.51 -13.85 1.05
C PRO A 23 -5.79 -14.58 2.20
N TRP A 24 -5.70 -15.91 2.18
CA TRP A 24 -4.96 -16.70 3.19
C TRP A 24 -3.45 -16.78 2.95
N ASN A 25 -2.96 -16.35 1.78
CA ASN A 25 -1.53 -16.33 1.46
C ASN A 25 -0.82 -15.04 1.91
N VAL A 26 -1.58 -14.03 2.34
CA VAL A 26 -1.02 -12.75 2.79
C VAL A 26 -0.95 -12.71 4.33
N PRO A 27 0.00 -11.94 4.90
CA PRO A 27 0.16 -11.88 6.35
C PRO A 27 -1.02 -11.20 7.05
N GLU A 28 -1.69 -10.27 6.37
CA GLU A 28 -2.75 -9.44 6.93
C GLU A 28 -3.77 -9.06 5.86
N VAL A 29 -5.05 -9.12 6.23
CA VAL A 29 -6.20 -8.63 5.48
C VAL A 29 -6.97 -7.64 6.34
N HIS A 30 -7.65 -6.69 5.70
CA HIS A 30 -8.57 -5.79 6.38
C HIS A 30 -10.00 -6.29 6.17
N ILE A 31 -10.73 -6.49 7.27
CA ILE A 31 -12.10 -6.98 7.27
C ILE A 31 -13.02 -5.91 7.85
N TRP A 32 -14.14 -5.65 7.18
CA TRP A 32 -15.25 -4.85 7.68
C TRP A 32 -16.51 -5.70 7.77
N PHE A 33 -17.20 -5.62 8.90
CA PHE A 33 -18.54 -6.17 9.08
C PHE A 33 -19.52 -5.01 8.94
N HIS A 34 -20.53 -5.10 8.08
CA HIS A 34 -21.36 -3.97 7.62
C HIS A 34 -21.94 -3.10 8.77
N ASP A 35 -22.23 -3.72 9.92
CA ASP A 35 -22.72 -3.07 11.14
C ASP A 35 -21.83 -3.35 12.37
N GLY A 36 -20.58 -3.70 12.13
CA GLY A 36 -19.67 -4.23 13.15
C GLY A 36 -18.28 -3.58 13.14
N PRO A 37 -17.33 -4.17 13.87
CA PRO A 37 -15.97 -3.66 13.91
C PRO A 37 -15.28 -3.76 12.53
N ALA A 38 -14.24 -2.97 12.35
CA ALA A 38 -13.28 -3.18 11.29
C ALA A 38 -11.96 -3.59 11.93
N LEU A 39 -11.27 -4.59 11.38
CA LEU A 39 -9.99 -5.01 11.91
C LEU A 39 -9.02 -5.46 10.84
N ASN A 40 -7.74 -5.38 11.18
CA ASN A 40 -6.67 -6.04 10.44
C ASN A 40 -6.38 -7.38 11.13
N CYS A 41 -6.41 -8.46 10.36
CA CYS A 41 -6.19 -9.80 10.89
C CYS A 41 -5.68 -10.74 9.82
N ARG A 42 -5.33 -11.96 10.21
CA ARG A 42 -5.03 -13.03 9.27
C ARG A 42 -6.27 -13.89 9.06
N VAL A 43 -6.45 -14.38 7.84
CA VAL A 43 -7.45 -15.42 7.54
C VAL A 43 -6.75 -16.73 7.17
N SER A 44 -7.40 -17.84 7.46
CA SER A 44 -6.98 -19.17 7.03
C SER A 44 -8.07 -19.82 6.19
N ARG A 45 -7.67 -20.56 5.16
CA ARG A 45 -8.61 -21.35 4.36
C ARG A 45 -9.17 -22.50 5.20
N SER A 46 -10.49 -22.66 5.17
CA SER A 46 -11.20 -23.86 5.64
C SER A 46 -11.75 -24.62 4.42
N PRO A 47 -12.12 -25.91 4.52
CA PRO A 47 -12.73 -26.63 3.40
C PRO A 47 -13.96 -25.92 2.83
N GLY A 48 -14.16 -26.01 1.52
CA GLY A 48 -15.13 -25.17 0.79
C GLY A 48 -14.61 -23.77 0.51
N ASP A 49 -15.48 -22.87 0.05
CA ASP A 49 -15.15 -21.45 -0.16
C ASP A 49 -15.20 -20.65 1.16
N LEU A 50 -14.68 -21.27 2.23
CA LEU A 50 -14.78 -20.79 3.59
C LEU A 50 -13.44 -20.21 4.09
N LEU A 51 -13.54 -19.07 4.77
CA LEU A 51 -12.43 -18.43 5.46
C LEU A 51 -12.68 -18.45 6.96
N ARG A 52 -11.68 -18.83 7.73
CA ARG A 52 -11.67 -18.64 9.19
C ARG A 52 -10.87 -17.39 9.52
N VAL A 53 -11.48 -16.49 10.27
CA VAL A 53 -10.84 -15.25 10.75
C VAL A 53 -10.05 -15.54 12.02
N GLN A 54 -8.78 -15.12 12.06
CA GLN A 54 -7.95 -15.21 13.26
C GLN A 54 -8.16 -13.97 14.14
N ALA A 55 -9.33 -13.91 14.78
CA ALA A 55 -9.73 -12.86 15.70
C ALA A 55 -10.42 -13.50 16.91
N ASP A 56 -9.62 -13.99 17.86
CA ASP A 56 -10.13 -14.70 19.02
C ASP A 56 -11.01 -13.78 19.88
N GLY A 57 -12.16 -14.28 20.33
CA GLY A 57 -13.11 -13.53 21.16
C GLY A 57 -14.01 -12.55 20.40
N LEU A 58 -13.80 -12.36 19.08
CA LEU A 58 -14.72 -11.56 18.26
C LEU A 58 -15.99 -12.36 17.96
N ILE A 59 -17.13 -11.83 18.40
CA ILE A 59 -18.46 -12.41 18.15
C ILE A 59 -19.19 -11.49 17.18
N VAL A 60 -19.52 -12.02 16.01
CA VAL A 60 -20.35 -11.34 15.00
C VAL A 60 -21.54 -12.25 14.67
N PRO A 61 -22.77 -11.73 14.58
CA PRO A 61 -23.93 -12.54 14.24
C PRO A 61 -23.79 -13.29 12.90
N GLU A 62 -24.36 -14.49 12.83
CA GLU A 62 -24.52 -15.19 11.56
C GLU A 62 -25.42 -14.38 10.61
N GLY A 63 -25.11 -14.42 9.31
CA GLY A 63 -25.80 -13.65 8.28
C GLY A 63 -25.27 -12.22 8.12
N THR A 64 -24.34 -11.76 8.97
CA THR A 64 -23.73 -10.44 8.81
C THR A 64 -22.91 -10.36 7.51
N PRO A 65 -23.16 -9.37 6.63
CA PRO A 65 -22.35 -9.13 5.45
C PRO A 65 -20.94 -8.65 5.82
N VAL A 66 -19.95 -9.12 5.06
CA VAL A 66 -18.53 -8.89 5.32
C VAL A 66 -17.83 -8.47 4.05
N GLU A 67 -16.97 -7.48 4.17
CA GLU A 67 -16.03 -7.09 3.12
C GLU A 67 -14.59 -7.37 3.57
N ILE A 68 -13.79 -7.91 2.67
CA ILE A 68 -12.39 -8.24 2.89
C ILE A 68 -11.56 -7.53 1.83
N GLN A 69 -10.55 -6.77 2.24
CA GLN A 69 -9.55 -6.20 1.33
C GLN A 69 -8.15 -6.64 1.70
N TRP A 70 -7.35 -6.91 0.69
CA TRP A 70 -5.92 -7.19 0.86
C TRP A 70 -5.11 -6.73 -0.35
N THR A 71 -3.79 -6.91 -0.26
CA THR A 71 -2.88 -6.69 -1.38
C THR A 71 -2.16 -7.98 -1.69
N GLN A 72 -2.22 -8.44 -2.93
CA GLN A 72 -1.53 -9.63 -3.46
C GLN A 72 -0.82 -9.21 -4.74
N ASP A 73 0.46 -9.57 -4.88
CA ASP A 73 1.28 -9.24 -6.06
C ASP A 73 1.22 -7.76 -6.47
N ASP A 74 1.30 -6.87 -5.47
CA ASP A 74 1.18 -5.40 -5.60
C ASP A 74 -0.18 -4.89 -6.14
N ARG A 75 -1.16 -5.78 -6.30
CA ARG A 75 -2.53 -5.47 -6.72
C ARG A 75 -3.48 -5.49 -5.52
N GLY A 76 -4.47 -4.61 -5.57
CA GLY A 76 -5.59 -4.67 -4.64
C GLY A 76 -6.43 -5.91 -4.92
N CYS A 77 -6.95 -6.50 -3.86
CA CYS A 77 -7.94 -7.56 -3.95
C CYS A 77 -9.10 -7.25 -3.01
N TYR A 78 -10.28 -7.75 -3.37
CA TYR A 78 -11.52 -7.59 -2.64
C TYR A 78 -12.30 -8.90 -2.63
N ALA A 79 -12.98 -9.19 -1.53
CA ALA A 79 -14.00 -10.21 -1.47
C ALA A 79 -15.17 -9.70 -0.63
N ALA A 80 -16.38 -10.02 -1.04
CA ALA A 80 -17.56 -9.90 -0.20
C ALA A 80 -18.03 -11.29 0.21
N GLY A 81 -18.57 -11.37 1.41
CA GLY A 81 -19.00 -12.62 1.99
C GLY A 81 -20.00 -12.42 3.10
N THR A 82 -20.33 -13.52 3.76
CA THR A 82 -21.31 -13.56 4.83
C THR A 82 -20.76 -14.37 6.01
N VAL A 83 -20.98 -13.91 7.24
CA VAL A 83 -20.70 -14.69 8.45
C VAL A 83 -21.61 -15.91 8.48
N ILE A 84 -21.03 -17.09 8.71
CA ILE A 84 -21.76 -18.35 8.81
C ILE A 84 -21.50 -19.03 10.17
N ALA A 85 -22.38 -19.96 10.53
CA ALA A 85 -22.10 -20.86 11.65
C ALA A 85 -20.77 -21.60 11.46
N ALA A 86 -20.06 -21.82 12.58
CA ALA A 86 -18.85 -22.63 12.57
C ALA A 86 -19.17 -24.06 12.10
N PRO A 87 -18.37 -24.64 11.18
CA PRO A 87 -18.58 -26.00 10.73
C PRO A 87 -18.45 -27.00 11.89
N PRO A 88 -19.22 -28.11 11.92
CA PRO A 88 -19.28 -29.01 13.07
C PRO A 88 -17.94 -29.62 13.51
N SER A 89 -17.00 -29.79 12.58
CA SER A 89 -15.65 -30.32 12.82
C SER A 89 -14.56 -29.24 12.84
N GLY A 90 -14.94 -27.97 12.73
CA GLY A 90 -14.00 -26.86 12.69
C GLY A 90 -13.53 -26.43 14.09
N PRO A 91 -12.31 -25.88 14.23
CA PRO A 91 -11.91 -25.21 15.46
C PRO A 91 -12.85 -24.03 15.77
N PRO A 92 -13.04 -23.67 17.05
CA PRO A 92 -13.82 -22.48 17.42
C PRO A 92 -13.30 -21.23 16.70
N GLY A 93 -14.20 -20.34 16.30
CA GLY A 93 -13.83 -19.08 15.66
C GLY A 93 -14.93 -18.54 14.74
N LEU A 94 -14.61 -17.41 14.10
CA LEU A 94 -15.47 -16.75 13.14
C LEU A 94 -15.22 -17.30 11.73
N TYR A 95 -16.28 -17.72 11.06
CA TYR A 95 -16.25 -18.29 9.71
C TYR A 95 -17.02 -17.43 8.73
N LEU A 96 -16.45 -17.29 7.53
CA LEU A 96 -17.00 -16.50 6.44
C LEU A 96 -17.17 -17.40 5.23
N ARG A 97 -18.32 -17.32 4.57
CA ARG A 97 -18.48 -17.81 3.20
C ARG A 97 -18.15 -16.66 2.25
N VAL A 98 -17.27 -16.90 1.28
CA VAL A 98 -17.01 -15.92 0.22
C VAL A 98 -18.11 -16.03 -0.84
N ASP A 99 -18.83 -14.93 -1.05
CA ASP A 99 -19.94 -14.87 -2.02
C ASP A 99 -19.44 -14.35 -3.38
N GLU A 100 -18.52 -13.39 -3.35
CA GLU A 100 -17.87 -12.85 -4.54
C GLU A 100 -16.43 -12.42 -4.22
N SER A 101 -15.58 -12.44 -5.23
CA SER A 101 -14.20 -12.00 -5.08
C SER A 101 -13.62 -11.48 -6.39
N VAL A 102 -12.75 -10.48 -6.26
CA VAL A 102 -12.06 -9.81 -7.36
C VAL A 102 -10.59 -9.62 -6.95
N SER A 103 -9.69 -10.02 -7.83
CA SER A 103 -8.25 -9.81 -7.73
C SER A 103 -7.79 -8.82 -8.80
N GLY A 104 -6.51 -8.44 -8.77
CA GLY A 104 -5.93 -7.62 -9.85
C GLY A 104 -6.41 -6.17 -9.87
N ILE A 105 -7.02 -5.67 -8.78
CA ILE A 105 -7.54 -4.30 -8.73
C ILE A 105 -6.36 -3.33 -8.77
N GLU A 106 -6.26 -2.56 -9.85
CA GLU A 106 -5.31 -1.46 -9.98
C GLU A 106 -5.74 -0.32 -9.06
N ARG A 107 -5.14 -0.25 -7.86
CA ARG A 107 -5.41 0.84 -6.89
C ARG A 107 -4.55 2.08 -7.17
N ARG A 108 -3.59 2.02 -8.10
CA ARG A 108 -2.61 3.08 -8.32
C ARG A 108 -2.61 3.54 -9.78
N ILE A 109 -2.82 4.83 -9.99
CA ILE A 109 -2.74 5.47 -11.32
C ILE A 109 -1.28 5.57 -11.81
N GLY A 110 -0.29 5.21 -10.98
CA GLY A 110 1.13 5.31 -11.33
C GLY A 110 1.97 4.17 -10.76
N VAL A 111 3.08 3.90 -11.46
CA VAL A 111 4.05 2.86 -11.10
C VAL A 111 4.80 3.25 -9.82
N ARG A 112 4.92 2.28 -8.91
CA ARG A 112 5.80 2.37 -7.74
C ARG A 112 6.88 1.33 -7.88
N LEU A 113 8.14 1.75 -7.84
CA LEU A 113 9.28 0.87 -8.04
C LEU A 113 10.13 0.79 -6.78
N PRO A 114 10.77 -0.36 -6.52
CA PRO A 114 11.78 -0.47 -5.48
C PRO A 114 13.03 0.32 -5.89
N VAL A 115 13.27 1.47 -5.24
CA VAL A 115 14.42 2.34 -5.51
C VAL A 115 15.04 2.73 -4.17
N GLN A 116 16.37 2.68 -4.08
CA GLN A 116 17.15 2.90 -2.86
C GLN A 116 17.95 4.21 -2.93
N LEU A 117 17.28 5.35 -2.73
CA LEU A 117 17.89 6.67 -2.72
C LEU A 117 18.08 7.16 -1.28
N PRO A 118 19.16 7.88 -0.96
CA PRO A 118 19.21 8.70 0.24
C PRO A 118 18.04 9.68 0.27
N ALA A 119 17.36 9.76 1.41
CA ALA A 119 16.22 10.64 1.61
C ALA A 119 16.23 11.25 3.00
N SER A 120 15.71 12.47 3.14
CA SER A 120 15.50 13.11 4.44
C SER A 120 14.11 13.72 4.51
N VAL A 121 13.34 13.41 5.54
CA VAL A 121 12.05 14.05 5.79
C VAL A 121 12.26 15.20 6.78
N ILE A 122 11.82 16.39 6.41
CA ILE A 122 11.92 17.60 7.22
C ILE A 122 10.51 17.90 7.75
N ALA A 123 10.33 17.76 9.06
CA ALA A 123 9.09 18.08 9.74
C ALA A 123 8.81 19.59 9.70
N PRO A 124 7.55 20.02 9.93
CA PRO A 124 7.20 21.44 10.06
C PRO A 124 8.00 22.18 11.14
N SER A 125 8.43 21.48 12.20
CA SER A 125 9.31 22.01 13.24
C SER A 125 10.76 22.26 12.77
N GLY A 126 11.11 21.86 11.55
CA GLY A 126 12.48 21.88 11.02
C GLY A 126 13.31 20.65 11.38
N ARG A 127 12.78 19.73 12.21
CA ARG A 127 13.47 18.48 12.55
C ARG A 127 13.69 17.65 11.29
N VAL A 128 14.89 17.09 11.15
CA VAL A 128 15.27 16.27 9.99
C VAL A 128 15.36 14.81 10.41
N LEU A 129 14.68 13.95 9.65
CA LEU A 129 14.74 12.50 9.77
C LEU A 129 15.42 11.92 8.52
N PRO A 130 16.72 11.58 8.60
CA PRO A 130 17.43 10.95 7.50
C PRO A 130 17.04 9.47 7.36
N GLY A 131 17.06 8.97 6.13
CA GLY A 131 16.75 7.60 5.80
C GLY A 131 17.07 7.25 4.35
N ARG A 132 16.45 6.17 3.86
CA ARG A 132 16.53 5.75 2.46
C ARG A 132 15.18 5.33 1.94
N THR A 133 14.90 5.61 0.67
CA THR A 133 13.67 5.11 0.05
C THR A 133 13.71 3.59 -0.05
N THR A 134 12.60 2.91 0.26
CA THR A 134 12.38 1.51 -0.09
C THR A 134 11.64 1.39 -1.40
N ASP A 135 10.77 2.36 -1.68
CA ASP A 135 10.05 2.50 -2.92
C ASP A 135 9.85 3.97 -3.27
N LEU A 136 9.61 4.23 -4.56
CA LEU A 136 9.35 5.55 -5.10
C LEU A 136 8.28 5.47 -6.19
N SER A 137 7.43 6.50 -6.25
CA SER A 137 6.47 6.75 -7.31
C SER A 137 6.44 8.25 -7.61
N LEU A 138 5.75 8.66 -8.68
CA LEU A 138 5.53 10.09 -8.96
C LEU A 138 4.75 10.81 -7.85
N GLY A 139 3.94 10.09 -7.07
CA GLY A 139 3.06 10.66 -6.05
C GLY A 139 3.59 10.56 -4.61
N GLY A 140 4.70 9.86 -4.37
CA GLY A 140 5.19 9.64 -3.02
C GLY A 140 6.26 8.57 -2.90
N ALA A 141 6.75 8.38 -1.68
CA ALA A 141 7.83 7.45 -1.34
C ALA A 141 7.55 6.75 0.00
N SER A 142 8.07 5.53 0.15
CA SER A 142 8.28 4.89 1.44
C SER A 142 9.75 5.00 1.80
N ILE A 143 10.05 5.40 3.03
CA ILE A 143 11.39 5.66 3.54
C ILE A 143 11.59 4.81 4.79
N VAL A 144 12.77 4.19 4.93
CA VAL A 144 13.21 3.57 6.18
C VAL A 144 14.27 4.46 6.82
N ALA A 145 14.04 4.80 8.08
CA ALA A 145 14.90 5.61 8.92
C ALA A 145 15.20 4.86 10.24
N ASP A 146 16.03 5.45 11.09
CA ASP A 146 16.28 4.93 12.43
C ASP A 146 14.97 4.93 13.26
N SER A 147 14.60 3.78 13.79
CA SER A 147 13.38 3.58 14.60
C SER A 147 13.38 4.46 15.86
N LEU A 148 14.54 4.66 16.50
CA LEU A 148 14.68 5.54 17.67
C LEU A 148 14.39 7.00 17.31
N ALA A 149 14.87 7.45 16.14
CA ALA A 149 14.63 8.80 15.66
C ALA A 149 13.16 9.03 15.23
N CYS A 150 12.47 7.98 14.77
CA CYS A 150 11.06 8.05 14.37
C CYS A 150 10.12 8.36 15.53
N GLY A 151 10.42 7.86 16.74
CA GLY A 151 9.59 8.10 17.93
C GLY A 151 9.51 9.59 18.28
N GLY A 152 10.64 10.29 18.27
CA GLY A 152 10.68 11.74 18.45
C GLY A 152 9.99 12.47 17.30
N PHE A 153 10.25 12.06 16.07
CA PHE A 153 9.70 12.67 14.85
C PHE A 153 8.16 12.61 14.78
N LEU A 154 7.55 11.52 15.28
CA LEU A 154 6.09 11.38 15.34
C LEU A 154 5.43 12.51 16.14
N GLY A 155 6.10 13.01 17.19
CA GLY A 155 5.60 14.13 18.00
C GLY A 155 5.35 15.41 17.21
N ASP A 156 6.08 15.63 16.10
CA ASP A 156 5.89 16.81 15.24
C ASP A 156 4.59 16.75 14.42
N PHE A 157 3.95 15.57 14.33
CA PHE A 157 2.73 15.34 13.55
C PHE A 157 1.51 14.99 14.40
N LEU A 158 1.69 14.78 15.72
CA LEU A 158 0.61 14.44 16.66
C LEU A 158 -0.02 15.66 17.33
N GLN A 159 0.51 16.88 17.16
CA GLN A 159 -0.10 18.08 17.75
C GLN A 159 -1.34 18.50 16.94
N PRO A 160 -2.56 18.43 17.51
CA PRO A 160 -3.80 18.71 16.77
C PRO A 160 -4.13 20.21 16.68
N GLU A 161 -3.40 21.07 17.39
CA GLU A 161 -3.81 22.47 17.58
C GLU A 161 -2.91 23.45 16.84
N ARG A 162 -3.33 23.76 15.61
CA ARG A 162 -3.46 25.13 15.09
C ARG A 162 -3.99 25.01 13.66
N ASP A 163 -5.04 25.76 13.37
CA ASP A 163 -5.74 25.90 12.09
C ASP A 163 -4.86 26.32 10.89
N ALA A 164 -3.84 25.53 10.56
CA ALA A 164 -3.06 25.64 9.34
C ALA A 164 -3.31 24.37 8.53
N PRO A 165 -3.69 24.48 7.25
CA PRO A 165 -4.11 23.35 6.42
C PRO A 165 -2.99 22.31 6.30
N GLN A 166 -3.03 21.27 7.14
CA GLN A 166 -2.13 20.12 7.20
C GLN A 166 -0.65 20.51 7.13
N ALA A 167 -0.01 20.65 8.29
CA ALA A 167 1.40 21.02 8.44
C ALA A 167 2.29 20.32 7.39
N ARG A 168 2.72 21.10 6.40
CA ARG A 168 3.41 20.58 5.21
C ARG A 168 4.84 20.25 5.60
N ALA A 169 5.20 18.98 5.53
CA ALA A 169 6.59 18.56 5.62
C ALA A 169 7.29 18.79 4.26
N SER A 170 8.61 18.69 4.25
CA SER A 170 9.38 18.56 3.02
C SER A 170 10.11 17.22 2.99
N VAL A 171 10.37 16.69 1.81
CA VAL A 171 11.26 15.54 1.62
C VAL A 171 12.36 15.94 0.66
N VAL A 172 13.60 15.64 1.04
CA VAL A 172 14.79 15.81 0.24
C VAL A 172 15.19 14.45 -0.30
N LEU A 173 15.31 14.32 -1.62
CA LEU A 173 15.72 13.10 -2.31
C LEU A 173 17.04 13.35 -3.04
N ALA A 174 18.03 12.48 -2.83
CA ALA A 174 19.24 12.47 -3.62
C ALA A 174 18.99 11.68 -4.92
N LEU A 175 18.58 12.37 -5.97
CA LEU A 175 18.40 11.81 -7.31
C LEU A 175 19.77 11.68 -8.02
N PRO A 176 19.91 10.84 -9.05
CA PRO A 176 21.15 10.75 -9.83
C PRO A 176 21.56 12.07 -10.51
N THR A 177 20.58 12.93 -10.79
CA THR A 177 20.77 14.23 -11.44
C THR A 177 21.00 15.38 -10.45
N GLY A 178 20.89 15.13 -9.14
CA GLY A 178 21.02 16.16 -8.11
C GLY A 178 20.08 15.95 -6.93
N VAL A 179 20.06 16.94 -6.04
CA VAL A 179 19.19 16.92 -4.85
C VAL A 179 17.86 17.60 -5.18
N ALA A 180 16.76 16.92 -4.91
CA ALA A 180 15.41 17.43 -5.10
C ALA A 180 14.71 17.63 -3.76
N THR A 181 14.05 18.78 -3.57
CA THR A 181 13.24 19.07 -2.38
C THR A 181 11.78 19.20 -2.78
N LEU A 182 10.91 18.42 -2.15
CA LEU A 182 9.49 18.33 -2.46
C LEU A 182 8.65 18.60 -1.23
N ALA A 183 7.60 19.41 -1.37
CA ALA A 183 6.58 19.53 -0.33
C ALA A 183 5.78 18.22 -0.26
N CYS A 184 5.59 17.70 0.95
CA CYS A 184 4.92 16.43 1.18
C CYS A 184 3.99 16.46 2.40
N ARG A 185 3.11 15.46 2.44
CA ARG A 185 2.35 15.06 3.63
C ARG A 185 2.93 13.74 4.11
N VAL A 186 3.20 13.65 5.40
CA VAL A 186 3.53 12.38 6.06
C VAL A 186 2.21 11.63 6.28
N ILE A 187 2.09 10.46 5.67
CA ILE A 187 0.89 9.61 5.72
C ILE A 187 0.92 8.67 6.91
N SER A 188 2.11 8.15 7.24
CA SER A 188 2.31 7.28 8.40
C SER A 188 3.77 7.30 8.84
N VAL A 189 4.00 7.14 10.15
CA VAL A 189 5.32 6.91 10.75
C VAL A 189 5.19 5.70 11.67
N SER A 190 5.99 4.67 11.45
CA SER A 190 6.04 3.48 12.29
C SER A 190 7.30 3.54 13.15
N GLY A 191 7.14 3.88 14.42
CA GLY A 191 8.25 3.95 15.38
C GLY A 191 9.00 2.62 15.52
N ASN A 192 8.32 1.48 15.42
CA ASN A 192 8.94 0.17 15.59
C ASN A 192 9.76 -0.28 14.39
N THR A 193 9.31 0.03 13.17
CA THR A 193 9.97 -0.41 11.93
C THR A 193 10.86 0.65 11.31
N GLY A 194 10.78 1.89 11.80
CA GLY A 194 11.42 3.05 11.18
C GLY A 194 10.80 3.45 9.83
N GLN A 195 9.66 2.88 9.46
CA GLN A 195 9.01 3.15 8.17
C GLN A 195 8.25 4.49 8.20
N VAL A 196 8.55 5.35 7.25
CA VAL A 196 7.88 6.64 7.02
C VAL A 196 7.30 6.65 5.61
N ARG A 197 6.01 6.91 5.48
CA ARG A 197 5.33 7.03 4.18
C ARG A 197 4.99 8.49 3.92
N VAL A 198 5.37 9.00 2.76
CA VAL A 198 5.10 10.37 2.35
C VAL A 198 4.34 10.41 1.03
N ARG A 199 3.46 11.41 0.89
CA ARG A 199 2.77 11.77 -0.35
C ARG A 199 3.19 13.16 -0.78
N PHE A 200 3.61 13.33 -2.02
CA PHE A 200 3.99 14.64 -2.56
C PHE A 200 2.73 15.49 -2.80
N VAL A 201 2.80 16.78 -2.49
CA VAL A 201 1.62 17.69 -2.52
C VAL A 201 1.79 18.81 -3.53
N HIS A 202 3.02 19.30 -3.73
CA HIS A 202 3.34 20.28 -4.78
C HIS A 202 4.43 19.71 -5.67
N HIS A 203 4.23 19.90 -6.96
CA HIS A 203 5.06 19.33 -8.00
C HIS A 203 5.75 20.48 -8.72
N ASP A 204 7.05 20.63 -8.50
CA ASP A 204 7.88 21.27 -9.51
C ASP A 204 7.93 20.32 -10.71
N GLY A 205 7.51 20.80 -11.89
CA GLY A 205 7.45 20.00 -13.11
C GLY A 205 8.79 19.36 -13.44
N LEU A 206 9.89 20.08 -13.22
CA LEU A 206 11.24 19.57 -13.48
C LEU A 206 11.59 18.39 -12.56
N VAL A 207 11.25 18.49 -11.27
CA VAL A 207 11.52 17.42 -10.30
C VAL A 207 10.68 16.18 -10.62
N ILE A 208 9.43 16.35 -11.03
CA ILE A 208 8.58 15.24 -11.45
C ILE A 208 9.11 14.57 -12.73
N GLU A 209 9.60 15.34 -13.69
CA GLU A 209 10.26 14.78 -14.88
C GLU A 209 11.52 13.99 -14.51
N GLN A 210 12.35 14.50 -13.59
CA GLN A 210 13.54 13.80 -13.11
C GLN A 210 13.19 12.48 -12.40
N ILE A 211 12.17 12.48 -11.54
CA ILE A 211 11.68 11.26 -10.88
C ILE A 211 11.10 10.31 -11.94
N GLY A 212 10.33 10.80 -12.90
CA GLY A 212 9.76 9.99 -13.98
C GLY A 212 10.82 9.32 -14.85
N ALA A 213 11.89 10.06 -15.19
CA ALA A 213 13.02 9.53 -15.94
C ALA A 213 13.75 8.44 -15.16
N LEU A 214 13.98 8.66 -13.85
CA LEU A 214 14.56 7.66 -12.96
C LEU A 214 13.71 6.39 -12.91
N LEU A 215 12.40 6.52 -12.65
CA LEU A 215 11.49 5.38 -12.56
C LEU A 215 11.44 4.61 -13.90
N SER A 216 11.41 5.31 -15.03
CA SER A 216 11.43 4.68 -16.35
C SER A 216 12.73 3.91 -16.61
N ALA A 217 13.88 4.43 -16.16
CA ALA A 217 15.16 3.74 -16.25
C ALA A 217 15.18 2.49 -15.35
N GLU A 218 14.70 2.61 -14.12
CA GLU A 218 14.62 1.49 -13.17
C GLU A 218 13.66 0.38 -13.62
N GLN A 219 12.51 0.75 -14.18
CA GLN A 219 11.56 -0.21 -14.73
C GLN A 219 12.20 -1.05 -15.84
N ARG A 220 12.91 -0.41 -16.78
CA ARG A 220 13.65 -1.10 -17.84
C ARG A 220 14.74 -2.02 -17.26
N ARG A 221 15.48 -1.56 -16.25
CA ARG A 221 16.52 -2.36 -15.57
C ARG A 221 15.94 -3.60 -14.90
N ILE A 222 14.77 -3.50 -14.27
CA ILE A 222 14.07 -4.62 -13.63
C ILE A 222 13.57 -5.61 -14.68
N ALA A 223 12.96 -5.13 -15.77
CA ALA A 223 12.49 -5.98 -16.86
C ALA A 223 13.63 -6.83 -17.46
N LEU A 224 14.76 -6.20 -17.77
CA LEU A 224 15.95 -6.88 -18.32
C LEU A 224 16.54 -7.94 -17.38
N ARG A 225 16.33 -7.84 -16.06
CA ARG A 225 16.79 -8.85 -15.09
C ARG A 225 15.88 -10.06 -15.01
N ARG A 226 14.58 -9.91 -15.33
CA ARG A 226 13.62 -11.02 -15.35
C ARG A 226 13.79 -11.91 -16.57
N ASP A 227 14.28 -11.35 -17.68
CA ASP A 227 14.46 -12.06 -18.95
C ASP A 227 15.79 -12.84 -19.07
N VAL A 228 16.61 -12.89 -18.01
CA VAL A 228 17.79 -13.76 -17.98
C VAL A 228 17.35 -15.13 -17.44
N PRO A 229 17.16 -16.16 -18.29
CA PRO A 229 16.87 -17.49 -17.80
C PRO A 229 18.00 -17.94 -16.88
N SER A 230 17.65 -18.46 -15.71
CA SER A 230 18.57 -19.04 -14.74
C SER A 230 19.31 -20.21 -15.38
N ARG A 231 20.41 -19.91 -16.09
CA ARG A 231 21.34 -20.92 -16.62
C ARG A 231 22.21 -21.45 -15.50
N LEU A 232 21.60 -22.06 -14.49
CA LEU A 232 22.30 -22.84 -13.48
C LEU A 232 21.30 -23.88 -12.95
N ASP A 233 21.15 -24.95 -13.74
CA ASP A 233 20.88 -26.31 -13.27
C ASP A 233 21.36 -27.25 -14.40
N LYS A 234 22.66 -27.54 -14.37
CA LYS A 234 23.30 -28.67 -15.03
C LYS A 234 24.30 -29.28 -14.05
#